data_AF-A0A536WAT6-F1
#
_entry.id   AF-A0A536WAT6-F1
#
_cell.length_a   1.000
_cell.length_b   1.000
_cell.length_c   1.000
_cell.angle_alpha   90.00
_cell.angle_beta   90.00
_cell.angle_gamma   90.00
#
_symmetry.space_group_name_H-M   'P 1'
#
loop_
_entity.id
_entity.type
_entity.pdbx_description
1 polymer ?
#
loop_
_entity_poly.entity_id
_entity_poly.type
_entity_poly.pdbx_seq_one_letter_code
_entity_poly.pdbx_strand_id
1 'polypeptide(L)'
;MTTAATYSSTEKKRIRKSFAKRASVLSVPFLLATQLESYAAFLQAAVLPEKRKNEGLQAAFTSIFPISSHSGNARLEFVSYSLGEPPFDVKECQQRGLTYA
;
A
#
# COMPACT_ATOMS: atom_id res chain seq x y z
N MET A 1 3.00 -22.99 36.94
CA MET A 1 1.71 -22.28 36.98
C MET A 1 1.19 -22.19 35.56
N THR A 2 0.11 -22.91 35.26
CA THR A 2 -0.42 -23.16 33.91
C THR A 2 -1.19 -21.93 33.43
N THR A 3 -0.74 -21.26 32.38
CA THR A 3 -1.45 -20.15 31.76
C THR A 3 -2.69 -20.68 31.04
N ALA A 4 -3.88 -20.27 31.48
CA ALA A 4 -5.12 -20.60 30.80
C ALA A 4 -5.14 -19.91 29.42
N ALA A 5 -5.29 -20.69 28.34
CA ALA A 5 -5.38 -20.14 26.99
C ALA A 5 -6.70 -19.38 26.82
N THR A 6 -6.61 -18.07 26.59
CA THR A 6 -7.77 -17.20 26.34
C THR A 6 -8.25 -17.40 24.91
N TYR A 7 -9.29 -18.22 24.72
CA TYR A 7 -9.90 -18.45 23.41
C TYR A 7 -10.78 -17.25 22.98
N SER A 8 -10.70 -16.86 21.71
CA SER A 8 -11.64 -15.93 21.08
C SER A 8 -13.04 -16.55 20.93
N SER A 9 -14.06 -15.71 20.73
CA SER A 9 -15.47 -16.16 20.63
C SER A 9 -15.71 -17.16 19.50
N THR A 10 -14.93 -17.11 18.42
CA THR A 10 -14.99 -18.08 17.31
C THR A 10 -14.27 -19.39 17.63
N GLU A 11 -13.12 -19.32 18.31
CA GLU A 11 -12.35 -20.52 18.70
C GLU A 11 -13.10 -21.38 19.73
N LYS A 12 -13.89 -20.76 20.62
CA LYS A 12 -14.76 -21.48 21.58
C LYS A 12 -15.80 -22.36 20.90
N LYS A 13 -16.24 -22.02 19.67
CA LYS A 13 -17.24 -22.81 18.92
C LYS A 13 -16.68 -24.13 18.39
N ARG A 14 -15.36 -24.22 18.15
CA ARG A 14 -14.69 -25.45 17.70
C ARG A 14 -13.22 -25.44 18.11
N ILE A 15 -12.93 -26.09 19.24
CA ILE A 15 -11.58 -26.15 19.81
C ILE A 15 -10.71 -27.10 18.97
N ARG A 16 -9.55 -26.61 18.52
CA ARG A 16 -8.51 -27.42 17.85
C ARG A 16 -7.34 -27.64 18.81
N LYS A 17 -7.08 -28.90 19.17
CA LYS A 17 -5.93 -29.26 20.02
C LYS A 17 -4.63 -29.20 19.20
N SER A 18 -3.61 -28.50 19.72
CA SER A 18 -2.28 -28.43 19.14
C SER A 18 -1.32 -29.36 19.88
N PHE A 19 -0.42 -30.03 19.17
CA PHE A 19 0.64 -30.90 19.72
C PHE A 19 2.05 -30.27 19.56
N ALA A 20 2.12 -28.97 19.26
CA ALA A 20 3.38 -28.27 19.08
C ALA A 20 4.22 -28.34 20.37
N LYS A 21 5.47 -28.81 20.25
CA LYS A 21 6.40 -28.97 21.38
C LYS A 21 7.15 -27.67 21.74
N ARG A 22 7.19 -26.71 20.82
CA ARG A 22 7.83 -25.40 20.98
C ARG A 22 6.79 -24.31 20.76
N ALA A 23 6.85 -23.26 21.56
CA ALA A 23 6.03 -22.07 21.36
C ALA A 23 6.48 -21.31 20.11
N SER A 24 5.53 -20.66 19.43
CA SER A 24 5.87 -19.72 18.36
C SER A 24 6.57 -18.52 18.96
N VAL A 25 7.78 -18.22 18.51
CA VAL A 25 8.56 -17.06 19.00
C VAL A 25 8.09 -15.77 18.35
N LEU A 26 7.63 -15.84 17.11
CA LEU A 26 7.10 -14.72 16.34
C LEU A 26 5.64 -15.00 15.95
N SER A 27 4.81 -13.97 15.99
CA SER A 27 3.47 -14.01 15.43
C SER A 27 3.52 -14.05 13.91
N VAL A 28 2.51 -14.67 13.30
CA VAL A 28 2.33 -14.60 11.84
C VAL A 28 2.11 -13.13 11.46
N PRO A 29 2.90 -12.58 10.52
CA PRO A 29 2.73 -11.20 10.09
C PRO A 29 1.45 -11.05 9.26
N PHE A 30 1.06 -9.81 9.00
CA PHE A 30 -0.04 -9.55 8.08
C PHE A 30 0.36 -9.96 6.65
N LEU A 31 -0.29 -11.01 6.13
CA LEU A 31 0.16 -11.69 4.90
C LEU A 31 0.04 -10.83 3.63
N LEU A 32 -0.75 -9.75 3.67
CA LEU A 32 -0.92 -8.80 2.57
C LEU A 32 -0.07 -7.54 2.75
N ALA A 33 0.76 -7.46 3.81
CA ALA A 33 1.56 -6.29 4.15
C ALA A 33 2.40 -5.82 2.96
N THR A 34 3.15 -6.72 2.34
CA THR A 34 4.02 -6.38 1.20
C THR A 34 3.27 -5.70 0.04
N GLN A 35 2.08 -6.20 -0.29
CA GLN A 35 1.27 -5.63 -1.39
C GLN A 35 0.76 -4.24 -1.04
N LEU A 36 0.22 -4.06 0.17
CA LEU A 36 -0.31 -2.76 0.59
C LEU A 36 0.80 -1.73 0.81
N GLU A 37 1.87 -2.12 1.49
CA GLU A 37 2.98 -1.23 1.84
C GLU A 37 3.76 -0.78 0.60
N SER A 38 4.02 -1.68 -0.36
CA SER A 38 4.70 -1.32 -1.60
C SER A 38 3.88 -0.34 -2.45
N TYR A 39 2.57 -0.56 -2.57
CA TYR A 39 1.69 0.33 -3.32
C TYR A 39 1.53 1.69 -2.62
N ALA A 40 1.40 1.70 -1.29
CA ALA A 40 1.36 2.93 -0.50
C ALA A 40 2.67 3.73 -0.60
N ALA A 41 3.83 3.07 -0.58
CA ALA A 41 5.13 3.70 -0.77
C ALA A 41 5.30 4.24 -2.21
N PHE A 42 4.79 3.51 -3.21
CA PHE A 42 4.82 3.97 -4.60
C PHE A 42 3.99 5.25 -4.82
N LEU A 43 2.78 5.29 -4.24
CA LEU A 43 1.83 6.40 -4.40
C LEU A 43 2.05 7.59 -3.46
N GLN A 44 2.56 7.36 -2.25
CA GLN A 44 2.69 8.36 -1.19
C GLN A 44 1.43 9.23 -0.97
N ALA A 45 0.24 8.64 -1.14
CA ALA A 45 -1.04 9.35 -1.20
C ALA A 45 -1.36 10.19 0.06
N ALA A 46 -0.97 9.69 1.24
CA ALA A 46 -1.19 10.34 2.52
C ALA A 46 -0.05 11.30 2.94
N VAL A 47 0.94 11.53 2.06
CA VAL A 47 2.11 12.38 2.36
C VAL A 47 1.96 13.71 1.61
N LEU A 48 2.11 14.81 2.35
CA LEU A 48 2.14 16.17 1.78
C LEU A 48 3.24 16.27 0.71
N PRO A 49 3.01 16.95 -0.43
CA PRO A 49 3.97 17.02 -1.54
C PRO A 49 5.40 17.34 -1.12
N GLU A 50 5.61 18.30 -0.22
CA GLU A 50 6.96 18.71 0.23
C GLU A 50 7.67 17.72 1.14
N LYS A 51 6.93 16.76 1.73
CA LYS A 51 7.48 15.72 2.60
C LYS A 51 7.63 14.38 1.89
N ARG A 52 7.31 14.30 0.59
CA ARG A 52 7.43 13.06 -0.18
C ARG A 52 8.89 12.68 -0.34
N LYS A 53 9.17 11.39 -0.16
CA LYS A 53 10.48 10.82 -0.41
C LYS A 53 10.69 10.67 -1.91
N ASN A 54 11.95 10.72 -2.35
CA ASN A 54 12.29 10.51 -3.75
C ASN A 54 12.24 9.01 -4.12
N GLU A 55 11.05 8.43 -4.10
CA GLU A 55 10.74 7.02 -4.42
C GLU A 55 9.40 6.93 -5.16
N GLY A 56 9.14 5.81 -5.85
CA GLY A 56 7.90 5.58 -6.58
C GLY A 56 7.61 6.64 -7.64
N LEU A 57 6.39 7.20 -7.62
CA LEU A 57 5.97 8.26 -8.55
C LEU A 57 6.85 9.52 -8.45
N GLN A 58 7.24 9.92 -7.24
CA GLN A 58 8.06 11.10 -7.03
C GLN A 58 9.43 10.95 -7.71
N ALA A 59 10.06 9.77 -7.56
CA ALA A 59 11.33 9.47 -8.22
C ALA A 59 11.21 9.46 -9.75
N ALA A 60 10.13 8.86 -10.28
CA ALA A 60 9.91 8.83 -11.71
C ALA A 60 9.83 10.25 -12.30
N PHE A 61 9.02 11.13 -11.71
CA PHE A 61 8.95 12.52 -12.17
C PHE A 61 10.27 13.27 -12.00
N THR A 62 10.91 13.15 -10.84
CA THR A 62 12.19 13.84 -10.57
C THR A 62 13.31 13.36 -11.50
N SER A 63 13.27 12.11 -11.98
CA SER A 63 14.28 11.58 -12.91
C SER A 63 14.11 12.06 -14.35
N ILE A 64 12.89 12.40 -14.75
CA ILE A 64 12.56 12.80 -16.13
C ILE A 64 12.67 14.32 -16.30
N PHE A 65 12.31 15.07 -15.27
CA PHE A 65 12.36 16.52 -15.28
C PHE A 65 13.71 17.05 -14.77
N PRO A 66 14.19 18.21 -15.28
CA PRO A 66 13.54 19.09 -16.25
C PRO A 66 13.66 18.60 -17.70
N ILE A 67 12.65 18.91 -18.51
CA ILE A 67 12.68 18.69 -19.96
C ILE A 67 12.90 20.03 -20.65
N SER A 68 13.95 20.13 -21.45
CA SER A 68 14.32 21.36 -22.17
C SER A 68 14.17 21.21 -23.68
N SER A 69 13.71 22.26 -24.36
CA SER A 69 13.69 22.32 -25.82
C SER A 69 15.11 22.40 -26.38
N HIS A 70 15.32 21.85 -27.59
CA HIS A 70 16.60 21.93 -28.29
C HIS A 70 17.06 23.37 -28.55
N SER A 71 16.12 24.29 -28.75
CA SER A 71 16.42 25.72 -28.93
C SER A 71 16.73 26.46 -27.62
N GLY A 72 16.58 25.81 -26.46
CA GLY A 72 16.79 26.42 -25.14
C GLY A 72 15.69 27.38 -24.68
N ASN A 73 14.73 27.72 -25.55
CA ASN A 73 13.71 28.74 -25.27
C ASN A 73 12.53 28.26 -24.39
N ALA A 74 12.50 26.98 -24.01
CA ALA A 74 11.46 26.41 -23.19
C ALA A 74 12.01 25.30 -22.28
N ARG A 75 11.53 25.27 -21.03
CA ARG A 75 11.83 24.25 -20.03
C ARG A 75 10.56 23.93 -19.24
N LEU A 76 10.29 22.65 -19.06
CA LEU A 76 9.24 22.16 -18.18
C LEU A 76 9.87 21.71 -16.87
N GLU A 77 9.18 22.01 -15.77
CA GLU A 77 9.55 21.57 -14.43
C GLU A 77 8.39 20.83 -13.78
N PHE A 78 8.75 19.82 -12.98
CA PHE A 78 7.81 19.12 -12.14
C PHE A 78 7.77 19.79 -10.76
N VAL A 79 6.57 20.19 -10.33
CA VAL A 79 6.36 20.82 -9.01
C VAL A 79 5.77 19.82 -8.02
N SER A 80 4.64 19.20 -8.37
CA SER A 80 3.96 18.20 -7.53
C SER A 80 2.93 17.39 -8.33
N TYR A 81 2.41 16.31 -7.75
CA TYR A 81 1.25 15.57 -8.25
C TYR A 81 0.16 15.43 -7.19
N SER A 82 -1.09 15.27 -7.64
CA SER A 82 -2.24 14.89 -6.83
C SER A 82 -2.87 13.62 -7.41
N LEU A 83 -3.45 12.79 -6.55
CA LEU A 83 -4.19 11.59 -6.95
C LEU A 83 -5.67 11.94 -6.92
N GLY A 84 -6.37 11.68 -8.02
CA GLY A 84 -7.81 11.85 -8.10
C GLY A 84 -8.55 10.73 -7.35
N GLU A 85 -9.84 10.94 -7.11
CA GLU A 85 -10.70 9.87 -6.60
C GLU A 85 -11.24 9.03 -7.76
N PRO A 86 -11.29 7.70 -7.60
CA PRO A 86 -11.92 6.83 -8.60
C PRO A 86 -13.39 7.20 -8.81
N PRO A 87 -13.88 7.23 -10.06
CA PRO A 87 -15.23 7.67 -10.36
C PRO A 87 -16.32 6.68 -9.91
N PHE A 88 -15.96 5.43 -9.66
CA PHE A 88 -16.87 4.35 -9.28
C PHE A 88 -16.25 3.48 -8.18
N ASP A 89 -17.08 2.79 -7.41
CA ASP A 89 -16.60 1.85 -6.40
C ASP A 89 -16.13 0.53 -7.03
N VAL A 90 -15.50 -0.31 -6.21
CA VAL A 90 -14.94 -1.60 -6.65
C VAL A 90 -16.03 -2.54 -7.20
N LYS A 91 -17.23 -2.55 -6.61
CA LYS A 91 -18.31 -3.47 -7.02
C LYS A 91 -18.88 -3.07 -8.37
N GLU A 92 -19.10 -1.79 -8.58
CA GLU A 92 -19.60 -1.25 -9.83
C GLU A 92 -18.60 -1.50 -10.98
N CYS A 93 -17.30 -1.25 -10.75
CA CYS A 93 -16.27 -1.57 -11.73
C CYS A 93 -16.28 -3.06 -12.11
N GLN A 94 -16.41 -3.96 -11.14
CA GLN A 94 -16.50 -5.41 -11.39
C GLN A 94 -17.74 -5.80 -12.20
N GLN A 95 -18.90 -5.23 -11.87
CA GLN A 95 -20.16 -5.53 -12.58
C GLN A 95 -20.16 -5.03 -14.02
N ARG A 96 -19.58 -3.85 -14.25
CA ARG A 96 -19.56 -3.19 -15.56
C ARG A 96 -18.33 -3.56 -16.41
N GLY A 97 -17.39 -4.34 -15.87
CA GLY A 97 -16.14 -4.68 -16.55
C GLY A 97 -15.20 -3.49 -16.74
N LEU A 98 -15.26 -2.51 -15.83
CA LEU A 98 -14.39 -1.32 -15.83
C LEU A 98 -13.16 -1.54 -14.95
N THR A 99 -12.10 -0.77 -15.22
CA THR A 99 -10.92 -0.71 -14.35
C THR A 99 -11.19 0.26 -13.19
N TYR A 100 -10.85 -0.16 -11.96
CA TYR A 100 -10.85 0.72 -10.79
C TYR A 100 -9.52 1.48 -10.73
N ALA A 101 -9.57 2.81 -10.91
CA ALA A 101 -8.42 3.70 -10.93
C ALA A 101 -8.83 5.13 -10.56
#